data_AF-A0A8C9KQ59-F1
#
_entry.id   AF-A0A8C9KQ59-F1
#
_cell.length_a   1.000
_cell.length_b   1.000
_cell.length_c   1.000
_cell.angle_alpha   90.00
_cell.angle_beta   90.00
_cell.angle_gamma   90.00
#
_symmetry.space_group_name_H-M   'P 1'
#
loop_
_entity.id
_entity.type
_entity.pdbx_description
1 polymer ?
#
loop_
_entity_poly.entity_id
_entity_poly.type
_entity_poly.pdbx_seq_one_letter_code
_entity_poly.pdbx_strand_id
1 'polypeptide(L)'
;MRLVSPASHHLPLLFKTTSTEIQKNYISRKVLHAEGLWRPWSAAAQARAPQWRKMAAPTFTARLYSLLFRRTSTFALTIAVGALFFERAFDQGADAIYEHINEGKLWKHIKHKYENK
;
A
#
# COMPACT_ATOMS: atom_id res chain seq x y z
N MET A 1 -65.31 -77.83 10.31
CA MET A 1 -63.89 -77.84 9.95
C MET A 1 -63.24 -76.59 10.55
N ARG A 2 -62.45 -76.73 11.62
CA ARG A 2 -61.65 -75.65 12.22
C ARG A 2 -60.25 -75.69 11.58
N LEU A 3 -59.77 -74.58 11.02
CA LEU A 3 -58.33 -74.25 10.90
C LEU A 3 -58.23 -72.70 10.86
N VAL A 4 -58.19 -72.06 12.04
CA VAL A 4 -56.99 -71.47 12.69
C VAL A 4 -56.55 -70.15 12.02
N SER A 5 -56.97 -69.04 12.64
CA SER A 5 -56.14 -67.84 12.80
C SER A 5 -55.25 -68.07 14.04
N PRO A 6 -53.96 -67.69 14.05
CA PRO A 6 -53.64 -66.41 14.67
C PRO A 6 -52.33 -65.74 14.18
N ALA A 7 -52.08 -64.56 14.77
CA ALA A 7 -50.78 -63.96 15.05
C ALA A 7 -50.21 -62.96 14.01
N SER A 8 -50.58 -61.70 14.22
CA SER A 8 -49.66 -60.58 14.47
C SER A 8 -48.17 -60.91 14.38
N HIS A 9 -47.38 -60.16 13.61
CA HIS A 9 -46.10 -59.57 14.06
C HIS A 9 -45.63 -58.51 13.07
N HIS A 10 -45.85 -57.27 13.47
CA HIS A 10 -45.07 -56.07 13.18
C HIS A 10 -43.56 -56.40 13.16
N LEU A 11 -42.96 -56.54 11.97
CA LEU A 11 -41.50 -56.48 11.86
C LEU A 11 -41.07 -55.03 11.57
N PRO A 12 -40.13 -54.48 12.36
CA PRO A 12 -39.99 -53.06 12.54
C PRO A 12 -39.13 -52.48 11.41
N LEU A 13 -39.48 -51.26 11.02
CA LEU A 13 -38.62 -50.09 10.81
C LEU A 13 -37.10 -50.23 11.11
N LEU A 14 -36.38 -51.24 10.60
CA LEU A 14 -34.96 -51.50 10.92
C LEU A 14 -34.08 -51.69 9.68
N PHE A 15 -34.63 -51.48 8.48
CA PHE A 15 -33.81 -51.31 7.26
C PHE A 15 -33.97 -49.92 6.61
N LYS A 16 -34.84 -49.07 7.16
CA LYS A 16 -35.04 -47.69 6.69
C LYS A 16 -34.30 -46.64 7.53
N THR A 17 -33.84 -46.99 8.73
CA THR A 17 -33.19 -46.05 9.67
C THR A 17 -31.69 -45.97 9.44
N THR A 18 -31.03 -47.08 9.09
CA THR A 18 -29.58 -47.12 8.84
C THR A 18 -29.19 -46.40 7.56
N SER A 19 -29.95 -46.54 6.47
CA SER A 19 -29.65 -45.84 5.21
C SER A 19 -29.82 -44.32 5.35
N THR A 20 -30.85 -43.87 6.07
CA THR A 20 -31.09 -42.44 6.29
C THR A 20 -30.10 -41.84 7.29
N GLU A 21 -29.69 -42.55 8.33
CA GLU A 21 -28.62 -42.13 9.24
C GLU A 21 -27.23 -42.12 8.59
N ILE A 22 -26.92 -43.10 7.74
CA ILE A 22 -25.65 -43.12 6.98
C ILE A 22 -25.60 -41.93 6.00
N GLN A 23 -26.71 -41.64 5.32
CA GLN A 23 -26.82 -40.47 4.45
C GLN A 23 -26.73 -39.16 5.23
N LYS A 24 -27.41 -39.03 6.38
CA LYS A 24 -27.32 -37.86 7.25
C LYS A 24 -25.92 -37.66 7.82
N ASN A 25 -25.23 -38.74 8.21
CA ASN A 25 -23.86 -38.68 8.71
C ASN A 25 -22.85 -38.38 7.60
N TYR A 26 -23.07 -38.87 6.38
CA TYR A 26 -22.24 -38.55 5.21
C TYR A 26 -22.39 -37.07 4.80
N ILE A 27 -23.64 -36.57 4.76
CA ILE A 27 -23.95 -35.17 4.46
C ILE A 27 -23.46 -34.27 5.60
N SER A 28 -23.68 -34.61 6.86
CA SER A 28 -23.19 -33.81 8.00
C SER A 28 -21.67 -33.76 8.07
N ARG A 29 -20.95 -34.87 7.77
CA ARG A 29 -19.49 -34.83 7.67
C ARG A 29 -19.03 -33.99 6.48
N LYS A 30 -19.68 -34.09 5.32
CA LYS A 30 -19.36 -33.22 4.16
C LYS A 30 -19.63 -31.75 4.44
N VAL A 31 -20.70 -31.43 5.16
CA VAL A 31 -21.05 -30.05 5.54
C VAL A 31 -20.09 -29.53 6.61
N LEU A 32 -19.75 -30.30 7.65
CA LEU A 32 -18.75 -29.89 8.64
C LEU A 32 -17.34 -29.74 8.06
N HIS A 33 -16.97 -30.54 7.06
CA HIS A 33 -15.73 -30.36 6.29
C HIS A 33 -15.81 -29.19 5.29
N ALA A 34 -16.99 -28.86 4.76
CA ALA A 34 -17.19 -27.73 3.85
C ALA A 34 -17.26 -26.39 4.60
N GLU A 35 -17.80 -26.37 5.82
CA GLU A 35 -17.90 -25.17 6.66
C GLU A 35 -16.57 -24.81 7.35
N GLY A 36 -15.63 -25.76 7.45
CA GLY A 36 -14.21 -25.47 7.72
C GLY A 36 -13.44 -24.91 6.51
N LEU A 37 -14.00 -25.00 5.30
CA LEU A 37 -13.38 -24.58 4.04
C LEU A 37 -13.86 -23.23 3.52
N TRP A 38 -14.93 -22.66 4.11
CA TRP A 38 -15.58 -21.43 3.65
C TRP A 38 -15.52 -20.28 4.65
N ARG A 39 -14.44 -20.18 5.43
CA ARG A 39 -14.00 -18.84 5.86
C ARG A 39 -13.62 -18.08 4.59
N PRO A 40 -14.22 -16.90 4.28
CA PRO A 40 -13.83 -16.14 3.11
C PRO A 40 -12.33 -15.92 3.17
N TRP A 41 -11.60 -16.46 2.19
CA TRP A 41 -10.16 -16.29 2.10
C TRP A 41 -9.79 -14.81 2.12
N SER A 42 -10.71 -13.90 1.75
CA SER A 42 -10.56 -12.46 1.89
C SER A 42 -10.19 -12.02 3.31
N ALA A 43 -10.88 -12.44 4.37
CA ALA A 43 -10.63 -11.89 5.72
C ALA A 43 -9.34 -12.44 6.37
N ALA A 44 -9.08 -13.74 6.24
CA ALA A 44 -7.92 -14.39 6.86
C ALA A 44 -6.65 -14.30 5.99
N ALA A 45 -6.76 -14.21 4.66
CA ALA A 45 -5.61 -14.02 3.78
C ALA A 45 -5.18 -12.55 3.68
N GLN A 46 -6.11 -11.58 3.82
CA GLN A 46 -5.72 -10.16 3.88
C GLN A 46 -4.88 -9.83 5.12
N ALA A 47 -5.06 -10.55 6.23
CA ALA A 47 -4.25 -10.39 7.44
C ALA A 47 -2.82 -10.97 7.31
N ARG A 48 -2.51 -11.69 6.21
CA ARG A 48 -1.23 -12.36 5.97
C ARG A 48 -0.54 -11.87 4.69
N ALA A 49 -0.96 -10.74 4.13
CA ALA A 49 -0.18 -10.07 3.10
C ALA A 49 1.13 -9.56 3.73
N PRO A 50 2.30 -9.92 3.19
CA PRO A 50 3.55 -9.50 3.78
C PRO A 50 3.70 -7.98 3.67
N GLN A 51 3.83 -7.35 4.83
CA GLN A 51 3.84 -5.91 5.06
C GLN A 51 5.08 -5.20 4.49
N TRP A 52 6.00 -5.89 3.80
CA TRP A 52 7.26 -5.32 3.28
C TRP A 52 7.04 -4.06 2.44
N ARG A 53 5.89 -3.96 1.74
CA ARG A 53 5.54 -2.80 0.92
C ARG A 53 5.25 -1.52 1.73
N LYS A 54 4.97 -1.62 3.04
CA LYS A 54 4.81 -0.49 3.96
C LYS A 54 6.05 -0.24 4.84
N MET A 55 7.05 -1.12 4.78
CA MET A 55 8.26 -1.01 5.62
C MET A 55 9.36 -0.19 4.95
N ALA A 56 9.35 -0.07 3.63
CA ALA A 56 10.33 0.75 2.92
C ALA A 56 10.06 2.24 3.23
N ALA A 57 11.05 2.90 3.83
CA ALA A 57 11.00 4.34 4.01
C ALA A 57 10.81 5.02 2.63
N PRO A 58 9.96 6.05 2.53
CA PRO A 58 9.78 6.75 1.27
C PRO A 58 11.10 7.40 0.86
N THR A 59 11.44 7.26 -0.41
CA THR A 59 12.61 7.92 -1.01
C THR A 59 12.53 9.43 -0.80
N PHE A 60 13.68 10.09 -0.82
CA PHE A 60 13.72 11.55 -0.69
C PHE A 60 12.81 12.25 -1.71
N THR A 61 12.82 11.81 -2.97
CA THR A 61 11.96 12.33 -4.03
C THR A 61 10.47 12.09 -3.77
N ALA A 62 10.09 10.93 -3.23
CA ALA A 62 8.70 10.64 -2.86
C ALA A 62 8.22 11.56 -1.71
N ARG A 63 9.11 11.86 -0.74
CA ARG A 63 8.81 12.82 0.33
C ARG A 63 8.61 14.22 -0.22
N LEU A 64 9.54 14.72 -1.04
CA LEU A 64 9.41 16.02 -1.69
C LEU A 64 8.13 16.13 -2.52
N TYR A 65 7.80 15.10 -3.31
CA TYR A 65 6.58 15.07 -4.09
C TYR A 65 5.35 15.20 -3.20
N SER A 66 5.28 14.39 -2.15
CA SER A 66 4.13 14.40 -1.22
C SER A 66 3.95 15.73 -0.48
N LEU A 67 5.05 16.43 -0.19
CA LEU A 67 5.06 17.66 0.62
C LEU A 67 4.87 18.93 -0.22
N LEU A 68 5.58 19.03 -1.34
CA LEU A 68 5.70 20.27 -2.10
C LEU A 68 4.97 20.20 -3.44
N PHE A 69 5.05 19.06 -4.14
CA PHE A 69 4.63 18.96 -5.54
C PHE A 69 3.27 18.29 -5.77
N ARG A 70 2.62 17.76 -4.71
CA ARG A 70 1.33 17.03 -4.84
C ARG A 70 0.12 17.96 -5.02
N ARG A 71 0.10 19.13 -4.38
CA ARG A 71 -1.00 20.10 -4.48
C ARG A 71 -0.54 21.29 -5.32
N THR A 72 -1.38 21.73 -6.27
CA THR A 72 -1.02 22.84 -7.18
C THR A 72 -0.70 24.14 -6.42
N SER A 73 -1.39 24.42 -5.31
CA SER A 73 -1.13 25.60 -4.48
C SER A 73 0.23 25.56 -3.79
N THR A 74 0.59 24.43 -3.16
CA THR A 74 1.91 24.27 -2.53
C THR A 74 3.01 24.22 -3.57
N PHE A 75 2.72 23.68 -4.75
CA PHE A 75 3.64 23.63 -5.87
C PHE A 75 3.99 25.04 -6.37
N ALA A 76 2.98 25.85 -6.65
CA ALA A 76 3.17 27.24 -7.08
C ALA A 76 3.93 28.06 -6.03
N LEU A 77 3.59 27.89 -4.74
CA LEU A 77 4.32 28.53 -3.64
C LEU A 77 5.79 28.09 -3.61
N THR A 78 6.05 26.80 -3.79
CA THR A 78 7.42 26.25 -3.81
C THR A 78 8.23 26.85 -4.94
N ILE A 79 7.64 27.02 -6.14
CA ILE A 79 8.32 27.67 -7.27
C ILE A 79 8.58 29.14 -6.97
N ALA A 80 7.59 29.88 -6.48
CA ALA A 80 7.74 31.31 -6.19
C ALA A 80 8.84 31.57 -5.16
N VAL A 81 8.81 30.83 -4.04
CA VAL A 81 9.86 30.91 -3.02
C VAL A 81 11.20 30.44 -3.59
N GLY A 82 11.22 29.31 -4.29
CA GLY A 82 12.43 28.78 -4.90
C GLY A 82 13.09 29.77 -5.86
N ALA A 83 12.31 30.50 -6.65
CA ALA A 83 12.81 31.52 -7.57
C ALA A 83 13.49 32.68 -6.85
N LEU A 84 12.91 33.19 -5.74
CA LEU A 84 13.51 34.29 -4.97
C LEU A 84 14.85 33.90 -4.36
N PHE A 85 14.97 32.68 -3.84
CA PHE A 85 16.25 32.20 -3.31
C PHE A 85 17.24 31.89 -4.44
N PHE A 86 16.76 31.33 -5.54
CA PHE A 86 17.58 31.02 -6.71
C PHE A 86 18.18 32.29 -7.32
N GLU A 87 17.39 33.36 -7.50
CA GLU A 87 17.86 34.66 -8.00
C GLU A 87 19.09 35.14 -7.23
N ARG A 88 18.99 35.25 -5.90
CA ARG A 88 20.10 35.76 -5.07
C ARG A 88 21.32 34.86 -5.06
N ALA A 89 21.11 33.54 -5.01
CA ALA A 89 22.22 32.59 -5.03
C ALA A 89 22.90 32.55 -6.41
N PHE A 90 22.10 32.62 -7.48
CA PHE A 90 22.58 32.56 -8.85
C PHE A 90 23.33 33.84 -9.22
N ASP A 91 22.81 35.02 -8.90
CA ASP A 91 23.50 36.29 -9.19
C ASP A 91 24.87 36.32 -8.52
N GLN A 92 24.94 36.02 -7.21
CA GLN A 92 26.21 35.99 -6.48
C GLN A 92 27.18 34.93 -7.03
N GLY A 93 26.66 33.73 -7.34
CA GLY A 93 27.48 32.65 -7.87
C GLY A 93 28.00 32.96 -9.28
N ALA A 94 27.14 33.47 -10.16
CA ALA A 94 27.48 33.84 -11.52
C ALA A 94 28.46 35.01 -11.55
N ASP A 95 28.23 36.04 -10.73
CA ASP A 95 29.17 37.15 -10.57
C ASP A 95 30.52 36.63 -10.10
N ALA A 96 30.58 35.83 -9.03
CA ALA A 96 31.83 35.27 -8.52
C ALA A 96 32.62 34.48 -9.59
N ILE A 97 31.93 33.63 -10.35
CA ILE A 97 32.54 32.90 -11.46
C ILE A 97 33.07 33.87 -12.52
N TYR A 98 32.28 34.88 -12.87
CA TYR A 98 32.66 35.88 -13.86
C TYR A 98 33.85 36.75 -13.42
N GLU A 99 33.90 37.16 -12.14
CA GLU A 99 35.03 37.91 -11.60
C GLU A 99 36.29 37.08 -11.63
N HIS A 100 36.20 35.81 -11.23
CA HIS A 100 37.33 34.90 -11.19
C HIS A 100 37.90 34.63 -12.59
N ILE A 101 37.04 34.41 -13.58
CA ILE A 101 37.48 34.20 -14.97
C ILE A 101 38.16 35.46 -15.55
N ASN A 102 37.73 36.65 -15.11
CA ASN A 102 38.22 37.92 -15.62
C ASN A 102 39.06 38.68 -14.59
N GLU A 103 39.76 37.94 -13.74
CA GLU A 103 40.61 38.49 -12.70
C GLU A 103 41.67 39.44 -13.30
N GLY A 104 41.87 40.59 -12.65
CA GLY A 104 42.77 41.65 -13.13
C GLY A 104 42.29 42.47 -14.33
N LYS A 105 41.22 42.08 -15.04
CA LYS A 105 40.68 42.82 -16.20
C LYS A 105 39.56 43.80 -15.84
N LEU A 106 38.76 43.47 -14.82
CA LEU A 106 37.62 44.31 -14.44
C LEU A 106 38.06 45.58 -13.72
N TRP A 107 37.29 46.65 -13.93
CA TRP A 107 37.49 47.93 -13.24
C TRP A 107 37.59 47.74 -11.72
N LYS A 108 36.69 46.97 -11.11
CA LYS A 108 36.72 46.68 -9.65
C LYS A 108 38.07 46.14 -9.15
N HIS A 109 38.83 45.42 -9.98
CA HIS A 109 40.15 44.89 -9.61
C HIS A 109 41.25 45.95 -9.69
N ILE A 110 41.16 46.91 -10.61
CA ILE A 110 42.19 47.94 -10.84
C ILE A 110 41.83 49.30 -10.24
N LYS A 111 40.59 49.49 -9.81
CA LYS A 111 40.02 50.73 -9.28
C LYS A 111 40.84 51.32 -8.13
N HIS A 112 41.37 50.46 -7.26
CA HIS A 112 42.24 50.85 -6.13
C HIS A 112 43.51 51.61 -6.54
N LYS A 113 43.90 51.57 -7.83
CA LYS A 113 45.06 52.30 -8.35
C LYS A 113 44.76 53.76 -8.70
N TYR A 114 43.48 54.12 -8.82
CA TYR A 114 43.04 55.39 -9.40
C TYR A 114 42.13 56.20 -8.47
N GLU A 115 41.64 55.60 -7.37
CA GLU A 115 40.93 56.34 -6.33
C GLU A 115 41.90 56.68 -5.19
N ASN A 116 42.06 57.99 -4.93
CA ASN A 116 42.66 58.46 -3.69
C ASN A 116 41.65 58.30 -2.55
N LYS A 117 42.13 57.89 -1.38
CA LYS A 117 41.32 57.82 -0.15
C LYS A 117 40.74 59.16 0.25
#